data_AF-A0A022VSE0-F1
#
_entry.id   AF-A0A022VSE0-F1
#
_cell.length_a   1.000
_cell.length_b   1.000
_cell.length_c   1.000
_cell.angle_alpha   90.00
_cell.angle_beta   90.00
_cell.angle_gamma   90.00
#
_symmetry.space_group_name_H-M   'P 1'
#
loop_
_entity.id
_entity.type
_entity.pdbx_description
1 polymer ?
#
loop_
_entity_poly.entity_id
_entity_poly.type
_entity_poly.pdbx_seq_one_letter_code
_entity_poly.pdbx_strand_id
1 'polypeptide(L)'
;MAAPAPIQDRTTEFRSILNQAQKRLASSKASGRQSLQANSTARTTSADVPAAGGRPARSEFARRAAEIGRGIASTTGKLQRLAQLAKRKSLFDDRPVEISELTYVIKQDLSSLNSQIASLQSLTLAQHPKSSRSKTDHEGEHNDN
;
A
#
# COMPACT_ATOMS: atom_id res chain seq x y z
N MET A 1 25.16 26.30 -9.81
CA MET A 1 24.51 25.01 -10.16
C MET A 1 24.68 24.09 -8.96
N ALA A 2 23.64 23.85 -8.16
CA ALA A 2 23.72 23.10 -6.90
C ALA A 2 23.62 21.59 -7.18
N ALA A 3 24.54 20.80 -6.63
CA ALA A 3 24.58 19.35 -6.80
C ALA A 3 23.49 18.65 -5.95
N PRO A 4 22.88 17.55 -6.44
CA PRO A 4 21.93 16.76 -5.66
C PRO A 4 22.62 16.06 -4.48
N ALA A 5 22.02 16.15 -3.29
CA ALA A 5 22.56 15.52 -2.08
C ALA A 5 22.65 13.98 -2.25
N PRO A 6 23.72 13.33 -1.76
CA PRO A 6 23.92 11.91 -1.90
C PRO A 6 22.87 11.14 -1.09
N ILE A 7 22.30 10.10 -1.71
CA ILE A 7 21.38 9.16 -1.05
C ILE A 7 22.17 8.41 0.03
N GLN A 8 21.89 8.70 1.30
CA GLN A 8 22.54 8.03 2.42
C GLN A 8 21.80 6.71 2.74
N ASP A 9 22.55 5.62 2.84
CA ASP A 9 22.03 4.32 3.27
C ASP A 9 21.81 4.33 4.79
N ARG A 10 20.55 4.55 5.21
CA ARG A 10 20.14 4.62 6.62
C ARG A 10 19.86 3.26 7.26
N THR A 11 20.24 2.17 6.60
CA THR A 11 19.98 0.79 7.08
C THR A 11 20.68 0.52 8.40
N THR A 12 21.82 1.16 8.66
CA THR A 12 22.58 0.95 9.91
C THR A 12 21.87 1.54 11.13
N GLU A 13 21.30 2.73 10.98
CA GLU A 13 20.55 3.43 12.01
C GLU A 13 19.25 2.69 12.31
N PHE A 14 18.56 2.20 11.26
CA PHE A 14 17.38 1.36 11.42
C PHE A 14 17.66 0.09 12.25
N ARG A 15 18.77 -0.61 11.94
CA ARG A 15 19.19 -1.79 12.72
C ARG A 15 19.52 -1.44 14.17
N SER A 16 20.15 -0.30 14.42
CA SER A 16 20.45 0.20 15.76
C SER A 16 19.18 0.49 16.57
N ILE A 17 18.21 1.17 15.95
CA ILE A 17 16.91 1.49 16.55
C ILE A 17 16.13 0.22 16.88
N LEU A 18 16.10 -0.77 15.97
CA LEU A 18 15.46 -2.07 16.23
C LEU A 18 16.09 -2.80 17.42
N ASN A 19 17.42 -2.86 17.46
CA ASN A 19 18.13 -3.49 18.58
C ASN A 19 17.85 -2.79 19.91
N GLN A 20 17.75 -1.45 19.91
CA GLN A 20 17.42 -0.68 21.10
C GLN A 20 15.97 -0.91 21.55
N ALA A 21 15.01 -0.95 20.62
CA ALA A 21 13.61 -1.26 20.91
C ALA A 21 13.43 -2.67 21.48
N GLN A 22 14.12 -3.66 20.88
CA GLN A 22 14.11 -5.04 21.37
C GLN A 22 14.72 -5.17 22.78
N LYS A 23 15.82 -4.44 23.05
CA LYS A 23 16.42 -4.39 24.40
C LYS A 23 15.47 -3.76 25.43
N ARG A 24 14.74 -2.70 25.07
CA ARG A 24 13.75 -2.06 25.96
C ARG A 24 12.57 -2.99 26.29
N LEU A 25 12.10 -3.77 25.32
CA LEU A 25 11.09 -4.81 25.51
C LEU A 25 11.58 -5.99 26.37
N ALA A 26 12.87 -6.33 26.26
CA ALA A 26 13.47 -7.37 27.10
C ALA A 26 13.71 -6.88 28.53
N SER A 27 14.13 -5.61 28.71
CA SER A 27 14.36 -5.01 30.02
C SER A 27 13.05 -4.69 30.77
N SER A 28 11.95 -4.38 30.06
CA SER A 28 10.63 -4.21 30.68
C SER A 28 10.07 -5.51 31.27
N LYS A 29 10.55 -6.68 30.80
CA LYS A 29 10.21 -7.98 31.38
C LYS A 29 11.00 -8.29 32.68
N ALA A 30 12.08 -7.57 32.95
CA ALA A 30 12.97 -7.80 34.10
C ALA A 30 12.70 -6.88 35.31
N SER A 31 12.04 -5.72 35.12
CA SER A 31 11.62 -4.82 36.20
C SER A 31 10.10 -4.64 36.18
N GLY A 32 9.37 -5.51 36.90
CA GLY A 32 7.92 -5.37 37.04
C GLY A 32 7.23 -6.65 37.48
N ARG A 33 7.58 -7.17 38.66
CA ARG A 33 6.67 -8.09 39.38
C ARG A 33 5.75 -7.25 40.28
N GLN A 34 4.47 -7.60 40.25
CA GLN A 34 3.28 -7.00 40.90
C GLN A 34 2.62 -5.92 40.02
N SER A 35 1.35 -6.03 39.59
CA SER A 35 0.17 -6.64 40.22
C SER A 35 -0.90 -7.01 39.18
N LEU A 36 -1.39 -8.26 39.26
CA LEU A 36 -2.79 -8.72 39.18
C LEU A 36 -3.81 -8.00 38.26
N GLN A 37 -4.10 -8.59 37.09
CA GLN A 37 -5.48 -8.82 36.59
C GLN A 37 -5.43 -9.84 35.43
N ALA A 38 -5.84 -11.08 35.64
CA ALA A 38 -7.23 -11.57 35.51
C ALA A 38 -7.78 -11.34 34.10
N ASN A 39 -7.65 -12.33 33.21
CA ASN A 39 -8.69 -13.32 32.92
C ASN A 39 -9.56 -12.91 31.73
N SER A 40 -9.37 -13.57 30.59
CA SER A 40 -10.49 -14.28 29.94
C SER A 40 -10.03 -14.99 28.66
N THR A 41 -10.36 -16.28 28.65
CA THR A 41 -10.55 -17.13 27.46
C THR A 41 -9.32 -17.84 26.90
N ALA A 42 -8.99 -18.92 27.60
CA ALA A 42 -8.49 -20.15 27.00
C ALA A 42 -9.29 -20.51 25.72
N ARG A 43 -8.61 -20.56 24.58
CA ARG A 43 -8.95 -21.37 23.42
C ARG A 43 -7.66 -21.89 22.78
N THR A 44 -7.09 -22.89 23.41
CA THR A 44 -6.15 -23.86 22.83
C THR A 44 -6.67 -25.21 23.34
N THR A 45 -6.93 -26.21 22.50
CA THR A 45 -5.99 -27.19 21.94
C THR A 45 -6.89 -28.20 21.18
N SER A 46 -6.57 -28.91 20.09
CA SER A 46 -5.33 -29.26 19.41
C SER A 46 -5.70 -29.95 18.06
N ALA A 47 -4.65 -30.19 17.26
CA ALA A 47 -4.56 -30.99 16.03
C ALA A 47 -4.70 -30.18 14.74
N ASP A 48 -3.78 -30.22 13.78
CA ASP A 48 -2.48 -30.86 13.61
C ASP A 48 -1.91 -30.28 12.28
N VAL A 49 -0.59 -30.29 12.09
CA VAL A 49 0.20 -29.78 10.94
C VAL A 49 0.61 -28.30 10.95
N PRO A 50 1.87 -27.96 11.32
CA PRO A 50 2.47 -26.67 11.02
C PRO A 50 3.01 -26.69 9.58
N ALA A 51 2.14 -26.47 8.60
CA ALA A 51 2.58 -26.20 7.24
C ALA A 51 3.10 -24.75 7.15
N ALA A 52 4.41 -24.62 6.96
CA ALA A 52 5.17 -23.47 6.51
C ALA A 52 4.38 -22.19 6.10
N GLY A 53 4.68 -21.08 6.78
CA GLY A 53 4.80 -19.77 6.12
C GLY A 53 3.55 -19.14 5.52
N GLY A 54 2.36 -19.35 6.11
CA GLY A 54 1.13 -18.67 5.71
C GLY A 54 1.30 -17.15 5.73
N ARG A 55 1.42 -16.54 4.54
CA ARG A 55 1.45 -15.07 4.39
C ARG A 55 0.21 -14.50 5.10
N PRO A 56 0.36 -13.44 5.91
CA PRO A 56 -0.79 -12.81 6.55
C PRO A 56 -1.86 -12.49 5.51
N ALA A 57 -3.12 -12.79 5.81
CA ALA A 57 -4.24 -12.47 4.93
C ALA A 57 -4.15 -10.97 4.57
N ARG A 58 -4.10 -10.67 3.27
CA ARG A 58 -4.00 -9.29 2.79
C ARG A 58 -5.19 -8.49 3.31
N SER A 59 -4.93 -7.29 3.84
CA SER A 59 -6.01 -6.39 4.24
C SER A 59 -6.93 -6.09 3.06
N GLU A 60 -8.19 -5.75 3.33
CA GLU A 60 -9.15 -5.32 2.30
C GLU A 60 -8.60 -4.15 1.48
N PHE A 61 -7.87 -3.21 2.12
CA PHE A 61 -7.13 -2.16 1.44
C PHE A 61 -6.11 -2.73 0.45
N ALA A 62 -5.24 -3.65 0.89
CA ALA A 62 -4.20 -4.24 0.04
C ALA A 62 -4.80 -5.06 -1.12
N ARG A 63 -5.95 -5.70 -0.91
CA ARG A 63 -6.68 -6.43 -1.95
C ARG A 63 -7.23 -5.50 -3.03
N ARG A 64 -7.93 -4.43 -2.62
CA ARG A 64 -8.47 -3.42 -3.55
C ARG A 64 -7.37 -2.64 -4.26
N ALA A 65 -6.30 -2.26 -3.55
CA ALA A 65 -5.14 -1.60 -4.14
C ALA A 65 -4.47 -2.48 -5.23
N ALA A 66 -4.34 -3.79 -4.98
CA ALA A 66 -3.81 -4.72 -5.98
C ALA A 66 -4.71 -4.88 -7.21
N GLU A 67 -6.03 -4.78 -7.03
CA GLU A 67 -6.98 -4.78 -8.15
C GLU A 67 -6.84 -3.53 -9.02
N ILE A 68 -6.78 -2.35 -8.40
CA ILE A 68 -6.50 -1.09 -9.11
C ILE A 68 -5.16 -1.17 -9.87
N GLY A 69 -4.10 -1.69 -9.23
CA GLY A 69 -2.80 -1.86 -9.87
C GLY A 69 -2.85 -2.76 -11.11
N ARG A 70 -3.61 -3.85 -11.06
CA ARG A 70 -3.84 -4.72 -12.23
C ARG A 70 -4.65 -4.01 -13.32
N GLY A 71 -5.67 -3.24 -12.93
CA GLY A 71 -6.44 -2.42 -13.87
C GLY A 71 -5.57 -1.39 -14.59
N ILE A 72 -4.69 -0.68 -13.87
CA ILE A 72 -3.73 0.26 -14.45
C ILE A 72 -2.84 -0.43 -15.48
N ALA A 73 -2.23 -1.57 -15.12
CA ALA A 73 -1.37 -2.32 -16.05
C ALA A 73 -2.13 -2.75 -17.32
N SER A 74 -3.39 -3.17 -17.18
CA SER A 74 -4.24 -3.50 -18.33
C SER A 74 -4.49 -2.28 -19.23
N THR A 75 -4.87 -1.14 -18.66
CA THR A 75 -5.11 0.10 -19.40
C THR A 75 -3.84 0.61 -20.08
N THR A 76 -2.67 0.50 -19.42
CA THR A 76 -1.38 0.82 -20.03
C THR A 76 -1.10 -0.06 -21.25
N GLY A 77 -1.37 -1.36 -21.18
CA GLY A 77 -1.25 -2.25 -22.35
C GLY A 77 -2.18 -1.85 -23.50
N LYS A 78 -3.42 -1.46 -23.21
CA LYS A 78 -4.35 -0.94 -24.22
C LYS A 78 -3.85 0.36 -24.84
N LEU A 79 -3.33 1.29 -24.04
CA LEU A 79 -2.73 2.54 -24.50
C LEU A 79 -1.51 2.30 -25.39
N GLN A 80 -0.66 1.32 -25.07
CA GLN A 80 0.46 0.93 -25.92
C GLN A 80 -0.01 0.42 -27.28
N ARG A 81 -1.04 -0.43 -27.32
CA ARG A 81 -1.65 -0.88 -28.59
C ARG A 81 -2.25 0.28 -29.38
N LEU A 82 -2.97 1.18 -28.71
CA LEU A 82 -3.51 2.38 -29.35
C LEU A 82 -2.40 3.25 -29.94
N ALA A 83 -1.30 3.43 -29.22
CA ALA A 83 -0.13 4.18 -29.69
C ALA A 83 0.54 3.50 -30.90
N GLN A 84 0.58 2.16 -30.95
CA GLN A 84 1.08 1.43 -32.12
C GLN A 84 0.18 1.63 -33.34
N LEU A 85 -1.15 1.53 -33.16
CA LEU A 85 -2.12 1.78 -34.23
C LEU A 85 -2.00 3.22 -34.75
N ALA A 86 -1.93 4.21 -33.86
CA ALA A 86 -1.79 5.62 -34.24
C ALA A 86 -0.47 5.96 -34.95
N LYS A 87 0.61 5.19 -34.70
CA LYS A 87 1.90 5.35 -35.37
C LYS A 87 1.91 4.77 -36.79
N ARG A 88 1.05 3.79 -37.11
CA ARG A 88 0.95 3.20 -38.46
C ARG A 88 0.12 4.12 -39.35
N LYS A 89 0.74 5.23 -39.75
CA LYS A 89 0.13 6.30 -40.55
C LYS A 89 0.19 5.98 -42.06
N SER A 90 -0.25 4.78 -42.44
CA SER A 90 -0.32 4.33 -43.84
C SER A 90 -1.78 4.32 -44.29
N LEU A 91 -2.07 4.94 -45.44
CA LEU A 91 -3.40 5.10 -46.04
C LEU A 91 -4.21 3.79 -46.20
N PHE A 92 -3.54 2.64 -46.16
CA PHE A 92 -4.15 1.32 -46.36
C PHE A 92 -4.18 0.45 -45.10
N ASP A 93 -3.49 0.85 -44.03
CA ASP A 93 -3.41 0.12 -42.75
C ASP A 93 -4.23 0.80 -41.63
N ASP A 94 -4.94 1.88 -41.96
CA ASP A 94 -5.72 2.63 -40.99
C ASP A 94 -6.97 1.84 -40.59
N ARG A 95 -7.11 1.54 -39.30
CA ARG A 95 -8.25 0.80 -38.73
C ARG A 95 -9.05 1.74 -37.83
N PRO A 96 -9.78 2.72 -38.38
CA PRO A 96 -10.44 3.77 -37.60
C PRO A 96 -11.49 3.21 -36.63
N VAL A 97 -12.15 2.10 -36.97
CA VAL A 97 -13.09 1.41 -36.08
C VAL A 97 -12.37 0.83 -34.86
N GLU A 98 -11.27 0.10 -35.05
CA GLU A 98 -10.49 -0.49 -33.95
C GLU A 98 -9.91 0.61 -33.03
N ILE A 99 -9.43 1.72 -33.61
CA ILE A 99 -8.95 2.87 -32.84
C ILE A 99 -10.08 3.47 -31.99
N SER A 100 -11.27 3.62 -32.57
CA SER A 100 -12.44 4.19 -31.87
C SER A 100 -12.91 3.28 -30.73
N GLU A 101 -13.02 1.97 -31.00
CA GLU A 101 -13.40 0.96 -30.00
C GLU A 101 -12.39 0.89 -28.86
N LEU A 102 -11.09 0.79 -29.18
CA LEU A 102 -10.03 0.71 -28.18
C LEU A 102 -9.98 2.00 -27.33
N THR A 103 -10.20 3.16 -27.94
CA THR A 103 -10.31 4.43 -27.23
C THR A 103 -11.51 4.45 -26.29
N TYR A 104 -12.67 3.94 -26.72
CA TYR A 104 -13.86 3.86 -25.89
C TYR A 104 -13.63 2.96 -24.67
N VAL A 105 -13.04 1.78 -24.85
CA VAL A 105 -12.68 0.87 -23.76
C VAL A 105 -11.71 1.52 -22.79
N ILE A 106 -10.67 2.21 -23.29
CA ILE A 106 -9.71 2.92 -22.43
C ILE A 106 -10.41 3.98 -21.58
N LYS A 107 -11.32 4.76 -22.17
CA LYS A 107 -12.10 5.76 -21.40
C LYS A 107 -12.92 5.11 -20.29
N GLN A 108 -13.59 4.00 -20.60
CA GLN A 108 -14.37 3.25 -19.62
C GLN A 108 -13.49 2.71 -18.48
N ASP A 109 -12.33 2.14 -18.82
CA ASP A 109 -11.37 1.63 -17.84
C ASP A 109 -10.86 2.74 -16.91
N LEU A 110 -10.54 3.92 -17.46
CA LEU A 110 -10.11 5.07 -16.65
C LEU A 110 -11.20 5.57 -15.70
N SER A 111 -12.45 5.65 -16.16
CA SER A 111 -13.57 6.00 -15.28
C SER A 111 -13.75 4.98 -14.17
N SER A 112 -13.69 3.68 -14.50
CA SER A 112 -13.77 2.60 -13.50
C SER A 112 -12.62 2.68 -12.48
N LEU A 113 -11.39 2.89 -12.95
CA LEU A 113 -10.22 3.06 -12.08
C LEU A 113 -10.38 4.25 -11.14
N ASN A 114 -10.85 5.40 -11.64
CA ASN A 114 -11.11 6.58 -10.82
C ASN A 114 -12.15 6.29 -9.73
N SER A 115 -13.24 5.58 -10.04
CA SER A 115 -14.25 5.17 -9.06
C SER A 115 -13.67 4.22 -8.00
N GLN A 116 -12.84 3.25 -8.41
CA GLN A 116 -12.19 2.32 -7.46
C GLN A 116 -11.21 3.05 -6.54
N ILE A 117 -10.44 4.02 -7.06
CA ILE A 117 -9.52 4.86 -6.27
C ILE A 117 -10.30 5.69 -5.26
N ALA A 118 -11.38 6.36 -5.67
CA ALA A 118 -12.23 7.13 -4.76
C ALA A 118 -12.82 6.25 -3.64
N SER A 119 -13.28 5.04 -3.99
CA SER A 119 -13.75 4.06 -3.01
C SER A 119 -12.65 3.66 -2.03
N LEU A 120 -11.44 3.39 -2.53
CA LEU A 120 -10.30 3.03 -1.68
C LEU A 120 -9.91 4.17 -0.73
N GLN A 121 -9.92 5.41 -1.20
CA GLN A 121 -9.70 6.60 -0.36
C GLN A 121 -10.75 6.70 0.75
N SER A 122 -12.03 6.54 0.42
CA SER A 122 -13.12 6.57 1.41
C SER A 122 -12.97 5.50 2.49
N LEU A 123 -12.51 4.30 2.12
CA LEU A 123 -12.25 3.20 3.03
C LEU A 123 -11.11 3.54 4.00
N THR A 124 -10.03 4.16 3.51
CA THR A 124 -8.92 4.62 4.35
C THR A 124 -9.37 5.69 5.36
N LEU A 125 -10.19 6.66 4.92
CA LEU A 125 -10.74 7.69 5.81
C LEU A 125 -11.64 7.08 6.90
N ALA A 126 -12.49 6.12 6.53
CA ALA A 126 -13.38 5.44 7.46
C ALA A 126 -12.62 4.59 8.50
N GLN A 127 -11.51 3.95 8.10
CA GLN A 127 -10.69 3.13 8.99
C GLN A 127 -9.73 3.96 9.86
N HIS A 128 -9.33 5.16 9.40
CA HIS A 128 -8.40 6.04 10.12
C HIS A 128 -8.92 7.48 10.25
N PRO A 129 -10.01 7.74 11.01
CA PRO A 129 -10.53 9.10 11.21
C PRO A 129 -9.52 10.03 11.92
N LYS A 130 -8.54 9.47 12.66
CA LYS A 130 -7.48 10.24 13.33
C LYS A 130 -6.34 10.69 12.41
N SER A 131 -6.12 10.05 11.24
CA SER A 131 -5.05 10.49 10.32
C SER A 131 -5.40 11.81 9.62
N SER A 132 -6.69 12.17 9.58
CA SER A 132 -7.17 13.48 9.12
C SER A 132 -6.78 14.63 10.07
N ARG A 133 -6.62 14.36 11.37
CA ARG A 133 -6.12 15.36 12.34
C ARG A 133 -4.59 15.44 12.32
N SER A 134 -3.94 14.29 12.13
CA SER A 134 -2.46 14.17 12.08
C SER A 134 -1.79 15.00 10.97
N LYS A 135 -2.48 15.28 9.85
CA LYS A 135 -1.89 16.05 8.74
C LYS A 135 -1.60 17.52 9.08
N THR A 136 -2.18 18.05 10.15
CA THR A 136 -1.99 19.45 10.60
C THR A 136 -1.10 19.54 11.85
N ASP A 137 -0.94 18.45 12.61
CA ASP A 137 -0.51 18.54 14.01
C ASP A 137 0.84 17.85 14.32
N HIS A 138 1.54 17.27 13.33
CA HIS A 138 2.77 16.48 13.60
C HIS A 138 4.08 17.27 13.52
N GLU A 139 4.03 18.59 13.28
CA GLU A 139 5.24 19.42 13.17
C GLU A 139 5.65 20.10 14.51
N GLY A 140 4.89 19.94 15.60
CA GLY A 140 5.07 20.75 16.82
C GLY A 140 5.35 20.05 18.16
N GLU A 141 5.17 18.73 18.30
CA GLU A 141 5.07 18.11 19.65
C GLU A 141 6.34 17.45 20.20
N HIS A 142 7.51 17.69 19.60
CA HIS A 142 8.77 17.05 20.04
C HIS A 142 9.79 18.00 20.71
N ASN A 143 9.39 19.22 21.11
CA ASN A 143 10.32 20.22 21.68
C ASN A 143 10.27 20.40 23.21
N ASP A 144 9.53 19.57 23.95
CA ASP A 144 9.51 19.67 25.42
C ASP A 144 9.98 18.36 26.07
N ASN A 145 11.30 18.24 26.25
CA ASN A 145 11.92 17.51 27.37
C ASN A 145 13.43 17.81 27.49
#